data_AF-A0A015JXB0-F1
#
_entry.id   AF-A0A015JXB0-F1
#
_cell.length_a   1.000
_cell.length_b   1.000
_cell.length_c   1.000
_cell.angle_alpha   90.00
_cell.angle_beta   90.00
_cell.angle_gamma   90.00
#
_symmetry.space_group_name_H-M   'P 1'
#
loop_
_entity.id
_entity.type
_entity.pdbx_description
1 polymer ?
#
loop_
_entity_poly.entity_id
_entity_poly.type
_entity_poly.pdbx_seq_one_letter_code
_entity_poly.pdbx_strand_id
1 'polypeptide(L)'
;MNVTLENYAKILEDSDEYNVIIKIGQEPNLKEFNAHSIILRAQSPYFHRALSTEWRKEENGKILFEKPNVSPKIFEFILKYLYSGDIISLNNFNYSEFTDIIIAADEFILHDLVSYIEQKLLMSYNTWSKKCFVQIYKCVLEQEFCKELQTFFEERINEKPSTILESEDFTLLDEEMIIRFLRLEDHCMNEIDVWNNVRTWAIAQNPTITFDGNPRTWTEENFLSLKETLSQCINFIKFPSVTSEEFYAHVKPFRQIFPPDFYEDLLWKYINNDEPKPHSSDTTKVKSYSDVAAQNIQNIQNIWNTPNIRQNSSIQIDSDIIGNNHAALISRWIRRTMNKSCLGFNLIMNSSIDGFSSQIFGRKCDEIRPTLVILTVEGTNEILGGFNPLRWGSRGECWKDTRDSFIFSFPDGQDHTNHRYSRVNPVCEKKAIYRSGSNGPNFGGGDLTLGRQTSLKRDCICVQTNYLVPIRDDFEYFRASSYEIFEVLI
;
A
#
# COMPACT_ATOMS: atom_id res chain seq x y z
N MET A 1 -35.07 3.80 19.08
CA MET A 1 -35.94 2.86 18.36
C MET A 1 -37.19 3.64 17.96
N ASN A 2 -37.53 3.70 16.67
CA ASN A 2 -38.56 4.59 16.13
C ASN A 2 -39.85 3.76 15.93
N VAL A 3 -40.94 4.10 16.62
CA VAL A 3 -42.19 3.31 16.68
C VAL A 3 -42.79 3.04 15.28
N THR A 4 -42.49 3.89 14.30
CA THR A 4 -42.91 3.73 12.91
C THR A 4 -42.24 2.54 12.21
N LEU A 5 -41.01 2.17 12.56
CA LEU A 5 -40.27 1.06 11.94
C LEU A 5 -40.75 -0.32 12.42
N GLU A 6 -41.19 -0.43 13.68
CA GLU A 6 -41.80 -1.66 14.22
C GLU A 6 -43.11 -2.02 13.51
N ASN A 7 -43.87 -1.01 13.07
CA ASN A 7 -45.12 -1.24 12.35
C ASN A 7 -44.89 -1.76 10.92
N TYR A 8 -43.82 -1.34 10.23
CA TYR A 8 -43.46 -1.89 8.93
C TYR A 8 -42.94 -3.33 9.04
N ALA A 9 -42.21 -3.68 10.11
CA ALA A 9 -41.77 -5.06 10.33
C ALA A 9 -42.94 -6.06 10.35
N LYS A 10 -44.07 -5.69 10.99
CA LYS A 10 -45.29 -6.52 11.02
C LYS A 10 -45.91 -6.73 9.64
N ILE A 11 -45.82 -5.74 8.75
CA ILE A 11 -46.31 -5.85 7.37
C ILE A 11 -45.54 -6.94 6.60
N LEU A 12 -44.23 -7.10 6.88
CA LEU A 12 -43.46 -8.19 6.29
C LEU A 12 -43.87 -9.57 6.85
N GLU A 13 -44.16 -9.65 8.15
CA GLU A 13 -44.55 -10.90 8.82
C GLU A 13 -45.94 -11.40 8.41
N ASP A 14 -46.93 -10.51 8.40
CA ASP A 14 -48.31 -10.86 8.03
C ASP A 14 -48.45 -11.06 6.50
N SER A 15 -47.58 -10.43 5.70
CA SER A 15 -47.50 -10.57 4.24
C SER A 15 -48.83 -10.35 3.49
N ASP A 16 -49.83 -9.70 4.09
CA ASP A 16 -51.08 -9.35 3.42
C ASP A 16 -50.84 -8.28 2.34
N GLU A 17 -51.61 -8.33 1.24
CA GLU A 17 -51.54 -7.36 0.11
C GLU A 17 -50.19 -7.26 -0.63
N TYR A 18 -49.28 -8.24 -0.45
CA TYR A 18 -48.01 -8.26 -1.20
C TYR A 18 -48.20 -8.28 -2.72
N ASN A 19 -47.41 -7.47 -3.40
CA ASN A 19 -47.44 -7.31 -4.86
C ASN A 19 -46.11 -7.65 -5.56
N VAL A 20 -45.11 -8.13 -4.81
CA VAL A 20 -43.83 -8.62 -5.33
C VAL A 20 -43.56 -10.02 -4.81
N ILE A 21 -43.17 -10.93 -5.71
CA ILE A 21 -42.58 -12.24 -5.40
C ILE A 21 -41.10 -12.17 -5.74
N ILE A 22 -40.25 -12.47 -4.76
CA ILE A 22 -38.79 -12.40 -4.87
C ILE A 22 -38.21 -13.80 -4.76
N LYS A 23 -37.62 -14.30 -5.84
CA LYS A 23 -36.93 -15.59 -5.89
C LYS A 23 -35.43 -15.40 -5.69
N ILE A 24 -34.88 -15.98 -4.63
CA ILE A 24 -33.47 -15.79 -4.22
C ILE A 24 -32.73 -17.12 -4.21
N GLY A 25 -31.51 -17.09 -4.72
CA GLY A 25 -30.64 -18.25 -4.80
C GLY A 25 -30.92 -19.13 -6.01
N GLN A 26 -30.38 -20.34 -5.98
CA GLN A 26 -30.54 -21.35 -7.01
C GLN A 26 -30.93 -22.68 -6.37
N GLU A 27 -31.60 -23.55 -7.13
CA GLU A 27 -31.93 -24.91 -6.70
C GLU A 27 -30.67 -25.66 -6.23
N PRO A 28 -30.71 -26.42 -5.11
CA PRO A 28 -31.89 -26.76 -4.29
C PRO A 28 -32.22 -25.74 -3.17
N ASN A 29 -31.50 -24.63 -3.10
CA ASN A 29 -31.61 -23.64 -2.02
C ASN A 29 -32.46 -22.43 -2.43
N LEU A 30 -33.23 -22.51 -3.52
CA LEU A 30 -34.11 -21.44 -3.97
C LEU A 30 -35.15 -21.15 -2.89
N LYS A 31 -35.32 -19.87 -2.52
CA LYS A 31 -36.37 -19.43 -1.59
C LYS A 31 -37.17 -18.29 -2.17
N GLU A 32 -38.48 -18.35 -1.98
CA GLU A 32 -39.40 -17.28 -2.36
C GLU A 32 -39.73 -16.39 -1.16
N PHE A 33 -39.79 -15.08 -1.39
CA PHE A 33 -40.18 -14.07 -0.42
C PHE A 33 -41.31 -13.20 -1.00
N ASN A 34 -42.27 -12.88 -0.15
CA ASN A 34 -43.36 -11.95 -0.47
C ASN A 34 -43.02 -10.55 0.04
N ALA A 35 -43.23 -9.52 -0.79
CA ALA A 35 -42.89 -8.15 -0.44
C ALA A 35 -43.76 -7.09 -1.12
N HIS A 36 -43.57 -5.84 -0.68
CA HIS A 36 -44.31 -4.67 -1.12
C HIS A 36 -43.38 -3.75 -1.91
N SER A 37 -43.67 -3.58 -3.20
CA SER A 37 -42.85 -2.76 -4.10
C SER A 37 -42.70 -1.32 -3.62
N ILE A 38 -43.73 -0.72 -3.02
CA ILE A 38 -43.67 0.65 -2.53
C ILE A 38 -42.60 0.83 -1.43
N ILE A 39 -42.47 -0.15 -0.54
CA ILE A 39 -41.47 -0.12 0.55
C ILE A 39 -40.07 -0.30 -0.06
N LEU A 40 -39.87 -1.34 -0.87
CA LEU A 40 -38.57 -1.62 -1.48
C LEU A 40 -38.06 -0.44 -2.32
N ARG A 41 -38.94 0.16 -3.14
CA ARG A 41 -38.60 1.31 -4.00
C ARG A 41 -38.35 2.61 -3.23
N ALA A 42 -38.90 2.75 -2.02
CA ALA A 42 -38.65 3.90 -1.16
C ALA A 42 -37.29 3.81 -0.45
N GLN A 43 -36.82 2.59 -0.18
CA GLN A 43 -35.63 2.32 0.65
C GLN A 43 -34.35 2.10 -0.16
N SER A 44 -34.46 1.81 -1.46
CA SER A 44 -33.32 1.47 -2.30
C SER A 44 -33.47 2.02 -3.72
N PRO A 45 -32.50 2.81 -4.21
CA PRO A 45 -32.45 3.22 -5.61
C PRO A 45 -32.41 2.04 -6.60
N TYR A 46 -31.76 0.94 -6.22
CA TYR A 46 -31.73 -0.29 -7.01
C TYR A 46 -33.14 -0.84 -7.20
N PHE A 47 -33.87 -1.06 -6.10
CA PHE A 47 -35.24 -1.58 -6.19
C PHE A 47 -36.20 -0.56 -6.83
N HIS A 48 -35.97 0.74 -6.65
CA HIS A 48 -36.70 1.79 -7.36
C HIS A 48 -36.70 1.57 -8.87
N ARG A 49 -35.51 1.28 -9.42
CA ARG A 49 -35.30 1.02 -10.86
C ARG A 49 -35.76 -0.38 -11.25
N ALA A 50 -35.33 -1.40 -10.52
CA ALA A 50 -35.58 -2.81 -10.83
C ALA A 50 -37.08 -3.18 -10.82
N LEU A 51 -37.88 -2.52 -9.99
CA LEU A 51 -39.34 -2.75 -9.87
C LEU A 51 -40.17 -1.70 -10.62
N SER A 52 -39.55 -0.85 -11.43
CA SER A 52 -40.26 0.14 -12.24
C SER A 52 -41.02 -0.52 -13.38
N THR A 53 -42.00 0.20 -13.94
CA THR A 53 -42.87 -0.30 -15.03
C THR A 53 -42.10 -0.70 -16.29
N GLU A 54 -40.90 -0.14 -16.49
CA GLU A 54 -40.06 -0.40 -17.66
C GLU A 54 -39.31 -1.73 -17.58
N TRP A 55 -39.02 -2.22 -16.37
CA TRP A 55 -38.12 -3.37 -16.14
C TRP A 55 -38.79 -4.55 -15.44
N ARG A 56 -39.99 -4.34 -14.87
CA ARG A 56 -40.69 -5.37 -14.10
C ARG A 56 -41.21 -6.50 -14.99
N LYS A 57 -41.00 -7.74 -14.55
CA LYS A 57 -41.77 -8.90 -15.03
C LYS A 57 -43.03 -9.01 -14.18
N GLU A 58 -44.17 -9.28 -14.80
CA GLU A 58 -45.42 -9.52 -14.08
C GLU A 58 -45.97 -10.92 -14.41
N GLU A 59 -46.32 -11.67 -13.37
CA GLU A 59 -46.99 -12.96 -13.45
C GLU A 59 -48.19 -12.95 -12.50
N ASN A 60 -49.38 -13.30 -13.00
CA ASN A 60 -50.62 -13.34 -12.22
C ASN A 60 -50.92 -12.05 -11.43
N GLY A 61 -50.59 -10.89 -12.01
CA GLY A 61 -50.80 -9.58 -11.39
C GLY A 61 -49.79 -9.22 -10.29
N LYS A 62 -48.70 -9.98 -10.14
CA LYS A 62 -47.61 -9.71 -9.19
C LYS A 62 -46.29 -9.48 -9.92
N ILE A 63 -45.46 -8.62 -9.37
CA ILE A 63 -44.11 -8.36 -9.89
C ILE A 63 -43.21 -9.55 -9.49
N LEU A 64 -42.51 -10.13 -10.46
CA LEU A 64 -41.52 -11.17 -10.23
C LEU A 64 -40.11 -10.57 -10.27
N PHE A 65 -39.35 -10.77 -9.19
CA PHE A 65 -37.95 -10.37 -9.09
C PHE A 65 -37.09 -11.59 -8.77
N GLU A 66 -35.98 -11.76 -9.47
CA GLU A 66 -35.10 -12.93 -9.33
C GLU A 66 -33.67 -12.47 -9.04
N LYS A 67 -33.02 -13.08 -8.04
CA LYS A 67 -31.63 -12.83 -7.71
C LYS A 67 -30.90 -14.13 -7.35
N PRO A 68 -30.31 -14.81 -8.34
CA PRO A 68 -29.68 -16.11 -8.11
C PRO A 68 -28.35 -16.03 -7.35
N ASN A 69 -27.69 -14.86 -7.33
CA ASN A 69 -26.34 -14.68 -6.80
C ASN A 69 -26.30 -14.27 -5.32
N VAL A 70 -27.45 -14.18 -4.65
CA VAL A 70 -27.54 -13.85 -3.22
C VAL A 70 -28.11 -15.06 -2.49
N SER A 71 -27.57 -15.40 -1.32
CA SER A 71 -28.13 -16.52 -0.54
C SER A 71 -29.45 -16.11 0.13
N PRO A 72 -30.40 -17.05 0.30
CA PRO A 72 -31.66 -16.76 0.98
C PRO A 72 -31.49 -16.18 2.38
N LYS A 73 -30.47 -16.64 3.13
CA LYS A 73 -30.18 -16.16 4.49
C LYS A 73 -29.78 -14.67 4.48
N ILE A 74 -28.88 -14.29 3.56
CA ILE A 74 -28.44 -12.90 3.43
C ILE A 74 -29.59 -12.01 2.96
N PHE A 75 -30.34 -12.45 1.96
CA PHE A 75 -31.47 -11.67 1.46
C PHE A 75 -32.57 -11.50 2.52
N GLU A 76 -32.86 -12.52 3.31
CA GLU A 76 -33.84 -12.41 4.40
C GLU A 76 -33.45 -11.32 5.41
N PHE A 77 -32.16 -11.23 5.74
CA PHE A 77 -31.64 -10.14 6.57
C PHE A 77 -31.81 -8.77 5.90
N ILE A 78 -31.43 -8.64 4.63
CA ILE A 78 -31.58 -7.39 3.87
C ILE A 78 -33.05 -6.98 3.78
N LEU A 79 -33.95 -7.93 3.54
CA LEU A 79 -35.38 -7.68 3.46
C LEU A 79 -35.92 -7.18 4.80
N LYS A 80 -35.52 -7.79 5.92
CA LYS A 80 -35.87 -7.27 7.26
C LYS A 80 -35.33 -5.87 7.48
N TYR A 81 -34.07 -5.61 7.13
CA TYR A 81 -33.46 -4.28 7.22
C TYR A 81 -34.25 -3.22 6.40
N LEU A 82 -34.68 -3.54 5.18
CA LEU A 82 -35.46 -2.61 4.35
C LEU A 82 -36.82 -2.23 4.98
N TYR A 83 -37.42 -3.11 5.79
CA TYR A 83 -38.70 -2.82 6.43
C TYR A 83 -38.55 -2.13 7.77
N SER A 84 -37.57 -2.52 8.58
CA SER A 84 -37.49 -2.13 9.99
C SER A 84 -36.23 -1.33 10.35
N GLY A 85 -35.25 -1.22 9.45
CA GLY A 85 -33.91 -0.74 9.77
C GLY A 85 -33.17 -1.63 10.77
N ASP A 86 -33.55 -2.91 10.90
CA ASP A 86 -32.91 -3.83 11.86
C ASP A 86 -31.44 -4.08 11.53
N ILE A 87 -30.58 -3.60 12.43
CA ILE A 87 -29.14 -3.80 12.43
C ILE A 87 -28.69 -4.74 13.57
N ILE A 88 -29.59 -5.13 14.47
CA ILE A 88 -29.28 -5.99 15.62
C ILE A 88 -29.02 -7.42 15.13
N SER A 89 -29.79 -7.89 14.15
CA SER A 89 -29.61 -9.21 13.52
C SER A 89 -28.22 -9.41 12.91
N LEU A 90 -27.47 -8.35 12.60
CA LEU A 90 -26.07 -8.43 12.15
C LEU A 90 -25.13 -9.09 13.17
N ASN A 91 -25.52 -9.22 14.44
CA ASN A 91 -24.71 -9.90 15.44
C ASN A 91 -24.71 -11.43 15.29
N ASN A 92 -25.61 -11.98 14.47
CA ASN A 92 -25.77 -13.43 14.28
C ASN A 92 -24.98 -13.99 13.09
N PHE A 93 -24.17 -13.16 12.42
CA PHE A 93 -23.44 -13.52 11.21
C PHE A 93 -21.94 -13.65 11.49
N ASN A 94 -21.30 -14.60 10.83
CA ASN A 94 -19.85 -14.74 10.84
C ASN A 94 -19.18 -13.84 9.77
N TYR A 95 -17.86 -13.68 9.80
CA TYR A 95 -17.15 -12.75 8.92
C TYR A 95 -17.27 -13.05 7.42
N SER A 96 -17.40 -14.32 7.02
CA SER A 96 -17.69 -14.68 5.63
C SER A 96 -19.09 -14.24 5.22
N GLU A 97 -20.05 -14.33 6.12
CA GLU A 97 -21.40 -13.85 5.85
C GLU A 97 -21.45 -12.31 5.85
N PHE A 98 -20.57 -11.63 6.60
CA PHE A 98 -20.42 -10.19 6.52
C PHE A 98 -19.98 -9.74 5.13
N THR A 99 -19.04 -10.44 4.48
CA THR A 99 -18.64 -10.10 3.11
C THR A 99 -19.80 -10.28 2.13
N ASP A 100 -20.60 -11.34 2.29
CA ASP A 100 -21.79 -11.53 1.44
C ASP A 100 -22.85 -10.43 1.65
N ILE A 101 -23.03 -9.97 2.90
CA ILE A 101 -23.93 -8.85 3.21
C ILE A 101 -23.40 -7.55 2.59
N ILE A 102 -22.10 -7.28 2.68
CA ILE A 102 -21.47 -6.09 2.08
C ILE A 102 -21.72 -6.08 0.57
N ILE A 103 -21.43 -7.19 -0.12
CA ILE A 103 -21.63 -7.33 -1.58
C ILE A 103 -23.09 -7.05 -1.95
N ALA A 104 -24.04 -7.67 -1.25
CA ALA A 104 -25.45 -7.49 -1.54
C ALA A 104 -25.97 -6.09 -1.17
N ALA A 105 -25.45 -5.48 -0.10
CA ALA A 105 -25.79 -4.12 0.30
C ALA A 105 -25.25 -3.07 -0.69
N ASP A 106 -24.03 -3.26 -1.21
CA ASP A 106 -23.45 -2.43 -2.25
C ASP A 106 -24.28 -2.53 -3.54
N GLU A 107 -24.57 -3.77 -3.98
CA GLU A 107 -25.37 -4.03 -5.18
C GLU A 107 -26.79 -3.44 -5.09
N PHE A 108 -27.43 -3.53 -3.93
CA PHE A 108 -28.75 -2.95 -3.69
C PHE A 108 -28.72 -1.46 -3.32
N ILE A 109 -27.55 -0.82 -3.33
CA ILE A 109 -27.36 0.61 -3.09
C ILE A 109 -27.91 1.00 -1.71
N LEU A 110 -27.49 0.27 -0.67
CA LEU A 110 -27.89 0.45 0.73
C LEU A 110 -26.77 1.15 1.53
N HIS A 111 -26.51 2.43 1.21
CA HIS A 111 -25.37 3.17 1.74
C HIS A 111 -25.28 3.19 3.28
N ASP A 112 -26.42 3.37 3.96
CA ASP A 112 -26.47 3.43 5.43
C ASP A 112 -26.11 2.08 6.06
N LEU A 113 -26.52 0.97 5.42
CA LEU A 113 -26.16 -0.38 5.86
C LEU A 113 -24.67 -0.65 5.67
N VAL A 114 -24.12 -0.28 4.50
CA VAL A 114 -22.68 -0.40 4.22
C VAL A 114 -21.89 0.39 5.26
N SER A 115 -22.23 1.66 5.48
CA SER A 115 -21.56 2.54 6.45
C SER A 115 -21.58 1.94 7.87
N TYR A 116 -22.71 1.37 8.30
CA TYR A 116 -22.81 0.72 9.60
C TYR A 116 -21.92 -0.53 9.70
N ILE A 117 -21.88 -1.34 8.65
CA ILE A 117 -21.03 -2.55 8.61
C ILE A 117 -19.55 -2.15 8.64
N GLU A 118 -19.14 -1.12 7.90
CA GLU A 118 -17.77 -0.59 7.91
C GLU A 118 -17.35 -0.21 9.33
N GLN A 119 -18.15 0.61 10.02
CA GLN A 119 -17.88 1.00 11.41
C GLN A 119 -17.76 -0.20 12.34
N LYS A 120 -18.64 -1.19 12.20
CA LYS A 120 -18.61 -2.41 13.02
C LYS A 120 -17.35 -3.24 12.77
N LEU A 121 -16.92 -3.37 11.52
CA LEU A 121 -15.67 -4.06 11.16
C LEU A 121 -14.46 -3.28 11.71
N LEU A 122 -14.42 -1.97 11.55
CA LEU A 122 -13.34 -1.14 12.11
C LEU A 122 -13.24 -1.28 13.64
N MET A 123 -14.36 -1.22 14.37
CA MET A 123 -14.38 -1.38 15.82
C MET A 123 -13.91 -2.76 16.29
N SER A 124 -14.04 -3.79 15.44
CA SER A 124 -13.68 -5.17 15.76
C SER A 124 -12.42 -5.67 15.04
N TYR A 125 -11.63 -4.77 14.43
CA TYR A 125 -10.44 -5.09 13.63
C TYR A 125 -9.55 -6.17 14.26
N ASN A 126 -9.11 -5.95 15.51
CA ASN A 126 -8.18 -6.85 16.19
C ASN A 126 -8.73 -8.28 16.37
N THR A 127 -10.04 -8.47 16.28
CA THR A 127 -10.71 -9.78 16.41
C THR A 127 -10.68 -10.57 15.10
N TRP A 128 -10.93 -9.90 13.98
CA TRP A 128 -11.05 -10.58 12.67
C TRP A 128 -9.78 -10.54 11.83
N SER A 129 -8.89 -9.57 12.06
CA SER A 129 -7.69 -9.34 11.24
C SER A 129 -6.70 -10.49 11.26
N LYS A 130 -6.75 -11.37 12.27
CA LYS A 130 -5.91 -12.57 12.33
C LYS A 130 -6.54 -13.77 11.62
N LYS A 131 -7.83 -13.72 11.32
CA LYS A 131 -8.61 -14.88 10.84
C LYS A 131 -9.00 -14.77 9.37
N CYS A 132 -9.42 -13.58 8.94
CA CYS A 132 -10.09 -13.38 7.66
C CYS A 132 -9.75 -12.02 7.01
N PHE A 133 -8.52 -11.55 7.23
CA PHE A 133 -8.07 -10.26 6.69
C PHE A 133 -8.15 -10.22 5.17
N VAL A 134 -7.66 -11.27 4.50
CA VAL A 134 -7.58 -11.30 3.03
C VAL A 134 -8.96 -11.40 2.42
N GLN A 135 -9.84 -12.21 3.01
CA GLN A 135 -11.23 -12.32 2.58
C GLN A 135 -11.95 -10.96 2.60
N ILE A 136 -11.86 -10.23 3.72
CA ILE A 136 -12.52 -8.92 3.84
C ILE A 136 -11.84 -7.89 2.93
N TYR A 137 -10.51 -7.89 2.86
CA TYR A 137 -9.76 -6.98 2.00
C TYR A 137 -10.17 -7.12 0.52
N LYS A 138 -10.19 -8.34 -0.02
CA LYS A 138 -10.60 -8.60 -1.41
C LYS A 138 -12.05 -8.17 -1.66
N CYS A 139 -12.96 -8.53 -0.76
CA CYS A 139 -14.36 -8.11 -0.84
C CYS A 139 -14.49 -6.58 -0.93
N VAL A 140 -13.80 -5.86 -0.05
CA VAL A 140 -13.90 -4.40 0.08
C VAL A 140 -13.30 -3.69 -1.13
N LEU A 141 -12.21 -4.19 -1.73
CA LEU A 141 -11.60 -3.58 -2.91
C LEU A 141 -12.55 -3.53 -4.12
N GLU A 142 -13.48 -4.48 -4.22
CA GLU A 142 -14.41 -4.58 -5.35
C GLU A 142 -15.68 -3.73 -5.17
N GLN A 143 -15.96 -3.25 -3.95
CA GLN A 143 -17.21 -2.53 -3.65
C GLN A 143 -17.10 -1.02 -3.87
N GLU A 144 -18.15 -0.41 -4.42
CA GLU A 144 -18.13 1.03 -4.71
C GLU A 144 -18.23 1.86 -3.41
N PHE A 145 -19.10 1.46 -2.49
CA PHE A 145 -19.48 2.27 -1.32
C PHE A 145 -18.63 2.01 -0.07
N CYS A 146 -17.77 0.98 -0.04
CA CYS A 146 -16.89 0.67 1.11
C CYS A 146 -15.63 1.56 1.20
N LYS A 147 -15.80 2.89 1.22
CA LYS A 147 -14.66 3.82 1.16
C LYS A 147 -13.86 3.93 2.46
N GLU A 148 -14.49 3.77 3.61
CA GLU A 148 -13.81 3.86 4.89
C GLU A 148 -12.87 2.67 5.10
N LEU A 149 -13.36 1.45 4.83
CA LEU A 149 -12.56 0.23 4.91
C LEU A 149 -11.46 0.21 3.83
N GLN A 150 -11.73 0.68 2.60
CA GLN A 150 -10.70 0.79 1.55
C GLN A 150 -9.53 1.66 2.05
N THR A 151 -9.84 2.85 2.57
CA THR A 151 -8.84 3.77 3.12
C THR A 151 -8.08 3.12 4.29
N PHE A 152 -8.79 2.47 5.20
CA PHE A 152 -8.19 1.77 6.33
C PHE A 152 -7.21 0.66 5.91
N PHE A 153 -7.58 -0.17 4.92
CA PHE A 153 -6.70 -1.22 4.42
C PHE A 153 -5.47 -0.63 3.73
N GLU A 154 -5.63 0.41 2.93
CA GLU A 154 -4.51 1.12 2.31
C GLU A 154 -3.54 1.67 3.36
N GLU A 155 -4.05 2.35 4.38
CA GLU A 155 -3.24 2.86 5.50
C GLU A 155 -2.49 1.73 6.21
N ARG A 156 -3.18 0.63 6.54
CA ARG A 156 -2.60 -0.47 7.30
C ARG A 156 -1.53 -1.24 6.52
N ILE A 157 -1.78 -1.53 5.25
CA ILE A 157 -0.82 -2.23 4.39
C ILE A 157 0.40 -1.33 4.13
N ASN A 158 0.20 -0.01 3.98
CA ASN A 158 1.30 0.93 3.81
C ASN A 158 2.14 1.11 5.10
N GLU A 159 1.51 1.04 6.28
CA GLU A 159 2.19 1.14 7.57
C GLU A 159 3.01 -0.10 7.88
N LYS A 160 2.43 -1.30 7.68
CA LYS A 160 3.07 -2.58 8.00
C LYS A 160 2.66 -3.64 6.96
N PRO A 161 3.38 -3.72 5.81
CA PRO A 161 3.03 -4.62 4.73
C PRO A 161 2.93 -6.10 5.13
N SER A 162 3.76 -6.54 6.10
CA SER A 162 3.73 -7.90 6.66
C SER A 162 2.36 -8.33 7.16
N THR A 163 1.47 -7.38 7.51
CA THR A 163 0.12 -7.65 8.03
C THR A 163 -0.70 -8.53 7.09
N ILE A 164 -0.49 -8.42 5.77
CA ILE A 164 -1.21 -9.23 4.78
C ILE A 164 -0.87 -10.73 4.87
N LEU A 165 0.30 -11.07 5.42
CA LEU A 165 0.78 -12.44 5.64
C LEU A 165 0.58 -12.92 7.08
N GLU A 166 0.09 -12.07 7.99
CA GLU A 166 -0.10 -12.39 9.41
C GLU A 166 -1.48 -13.05 9.69
N SER A 167 -2.38 -13.04 8.72
CA SER A 167 -3.74 -13.61 8.83
C SER A 167 -3.75 -15.09 8.47
N GLU A 168 -4.59 -15.90 9.13
CA GLU A 168 -4.76 -17.34 8.86
C GLU A 168 -5.19 -17.63 7.42
N ASP A 169 -5.92 -16.70 6.78
CA ASP A 169 -6.42 -16.79 5.41
C ASP A 169 -5.47 -16.21 4.35
N PHE A 170 -4.20 -15.92 4.67
CA PHE A 170 -3.27 -15.31 3.72
C PHE A 170 -3.03 -16.14 2.45
N THR A 171 -3.30 -17.44 2.49
CA THR A 171 -3.22 -18.33 1.32
C THR A 171 -4.27 -18.00 0.24
N LEU A 172 -5.28 -17.18 0.55
CA LEU A 172 -6.27 -16.66 -0.41
C LEU A 172 -5.77 -15.49 -1.29
N LEU A 173 -4.55 -15.00 -1.03
CA LEU A 173 -3.92 -13.99 -1.87
C LEU A 173 -3.69 -14.53 -3.27
N ASP A 174 -3.93 -13.70 -4.29
CA ASP A 174 -3.52 -14.00 -5.65
C ASP A 174 -2.01 -13.76 -5.85
N GLU A 175 -1.47 -14.31 -6.93
CA GLU A 175 -0.05 -14.19 -7.27
C GLU A 175 0.37 -12.71 -7.42
N GLU A 176 -0.52 -11.87 -7.96
CA GLU A 176 -0.26 -10.44 -8.15
C GLU A 176 -0.03 -9.71 -6.82
N MET A 177 -0.86 -9.99 -5.81
CA MET A 177 -0.70 -9.42 -4.47
C MET A 177 0.58 -9.90 -3.78
N ILE A 178 0.96 -11.18 -3.94
CA ILE A 178 2.23 -11.70 -3.42
C ILE A 178 3.41 -11.01 -4.10
N ILE A 179 3.42 -10.92 -5.43
CA ILE A 179 4.50 -10.23 -6.17
C ILE A 179 4.57 -8.76 -5.75
N ARG A 180 3.43 -8.09 -5.59
CA ARG A 180 3.38 -6.69 -5.13
C ARG A 180 3.98 -6.54 -3.74
N PHE A 181 3.70 -7.46 -2.82
CA PHE A 181 4.32 -7.50 -1.50
C PHE A 181 5.84 -7.70 -1.58
N LEU A 182 6.30 -8.67 -2.38
CA LEU A 182 7.73 -9.00 -2.52
C LEU A 182 8.56 -7.88 -3.17
N ARG A 183 7.93 -7.02 -3.97
CA ARG A 183 8.59 -5.87 -4.61
C ARG A 183 8.79 -4.68 -3.67
N LEU A 184 8.20 -4.70 -2.47
CA LEU A 184 8.40 -3.61 -1.51
C LEU A 184 9.85 -3.62 -1.03
N GLU A 185 10.49 -2.44 -1.03
CA GLU A 185 11.86 -2.31 -0.52
C GLU A 185 11.98 -2.75 0.94
N ASP A 186 10.97 -2.38 1.74
CA ASP A 186 10.79 -2.77 3.14
C ASP A 186 9.36 -3.28 3.35
N HIS A 187 9.25 -4.59 3.56
CA HIS A 187 8.00 -5.27 3.89
C HIS A 187 7.84 -5.52 5.41
N CYS A 188 8.74 -4.98 6.24
CA CYS A 188 8.73 -5.11 7.71
C CYS A 188 8.73 -6.58 8.21
N MET A 189 9.45 -7.46 7.52
CA MET A 189 9.56 -8.89 7.82
C MET A 189 10.97 -9.38 7.48
N ASN A 190 11.52 -10.34 8.22
CA ASN A 190 12.81 -10.94 7.86
C ASN A 190 12.66 -11.76 6.57
N GLU A 191 13.71 -11.78 5.75
CA GLU A 191 13.64 -12.44 4.44
C GLU A 191 13.36 -13.95 4.54
N ILE A 192 13.82 -14.59 5.62
CA ILE A 192 13.51 -16.00 5.88
C ILE A 192 12.02 -16.24 6.12
N ASP A 193 11.35 -15.32 6.82
CA ASP A 193 9.92 -15.40 7.10
C ASP A 193 9.11 -15.14 5.83
N VAL A 194 9.60 -14.21 4.98
CA VAL A 194 9.05 -14.00 3.63
C VAL A 194 9.11 -15.28 2.81
N TRP A 195 10.28 -15.93 2.74
CA TRP A 195 10.43 -17.21 2.05
C TRP A 195 9.49 -18.29 2.59
N ASN A 196 9.40 -18.41 3.92
CA ASN A 196 8.52 -19.39 4.56
C ASN A 196 7.04 -19.15 4.24
N ASN A 197 6.59 -17.90 4.25
CA ASN A 197 5.21 -17.52 3.92
C ASN A 197 4.90 -17.74 2.44
N VAL A 198 5.76 -17.28 1.52
CA VAL A 198 5.58 -17.48 0.07
C VAL A 198 5.56 -18.97 -0.28
N ARG A 199 6.41 -19.79 0.35
CA ARG A 199 6.38 -21.24 0.19
C ARG A 199 5.04 -21.83 0.67
N THR A 200 4.55 -21.39 1.82
CA THR A 200 3.28 -21.88 2.38
C THR A 200 2.10 -21.49 1.49
N TRP A 201 2.09 -20.26 0.98
CA TRP A 201 1.14 -19.80 -0.03
C TRP A 201 1.19 -20.67 -1.29
N ALA A 202 2.38 -20.92 -1.84
CA ALA A 202 2.53 -21.68 -3.07
C ALA A 202 2.10 -23.16 -2.93
N ILE A 203 2.35 -23.77 -1.78
CA ILE A 203 1.82 -25.12 -1.46
C ILE A 203 0.28 -25.10 -1.46
N ALA A 204 -0.33 -24.09 -0.84
CA ALA A 204 -1.79 -23.97 -0.77
C ALA A 204 -2.45 -23.76 -2.14
N GLN A 205 -1.73 -23.20 -3.14
CA GLN A 205 -2.24 -23.08 -4.51
C GLN A 205 -2.31 -24.42 -5.27
N ASN A 206 -1.77 -25.51 -4.70
CA ASN A 206 -1.71 -26.82 -5.33
C ASN A 206 -2.48 -27.89 -4.53
N PRO A 207 -3.82 -27.73 -4.32
CA PRO A 207 -4.59 -28.57 -3.40
C PRO A 207 -4.75 -30.03 -3.85
N THR A 208 -4.50 -30.33 -5.12
CA THR A 208 -4.57 -31.70 -5.66
C THR A 208 -3.33 -32.53 -5.37
N ILE A 209 -2.23 -31.89 -4.92
CA ILE A 209 -0.95 -32.54 -4.64
C ILE A 209 -0.75 -32.61 -3.12
N THR A 210 -0.34 -33.78 -2.63
CA THR A 210 -0.08 -33.95 -1.19
C THR A 210 1.32 -33.49 -0.84
N PHE A 211 1.41 -32.49 0.04
CA PHE A 211 2.66 -32.02 0.64
C PHE A 211 2.67 -32.41 2.13
N ASP A 212 3.56 -33.31 2.53
CA ASP A 212 3.68 -33.80 3.91
C ASP A 212 4.55 -32.92 4.82
N GLY A 213 5.00 -31.76 4.31
CA GLY A 213 5.88 -30.82 5.01
C GLY A 213 7.35 -31.24 5.09
N ASN A 214 7.73 -32.43 4.60
CA ASN A 214 9.11 -32.88 4.58
C ASN A 214 9.65 -32.98 3.14
N PRO A 215 10.49 -32.03 2.69
CA PRO A 215 10.98 -32.02 1.30
C PRO A 215 11.78 -33.27 0.91
N ARG A 216 12.23 -34.09 1.86
CA ARG A 216 12.97 -35.33 1.60
C ARG A 216 12.09 -36.47 1.09
N THR A 217 10.79 -36.42 1.36
CA THR A 217 9.79 -37.44 0.97
C THR A 217 8.99 -37.01 -0.25
N TRP A 218 9.22 -35.80 -0.75
CA TRP A 218 8.53 -35.24 -1.91
C TRP A 218 8.97 -35.91 -3.22
N THR A 219 8.01 -36.10 -4.11
CA THR A 219 8.22 -36.64 -5.46
C THR A 219 8.67 -35.55 -6.43
N GLU A 220 9.07 -35.93 -7.65
CA GLU A 220 9.36 -34.98 -8.72
C GLU A 220 8.15 -34.10 -9.07
N GLU A 221 6.94 -34.66 -9.03
CA GLU A 221 5.69 -33.93 -9.27
C GLU A 221 5.47 -32.82 -8.23
N ASN A 222 5.76 -33.10 -6.95
CA ASN A 222 5.68 -32.10 -5.88
C ASN A 222 6.61 -30.90 -6.16
N PHE A 223 7.87 -31.18 -6.54
CA PHE A 223 8.84 -30.12 -6.83
C PHE A 223 8.51 -29.35 -8.11
N LEU A 224 8.01 -30.03 -9.14
CA LEU A 224 7.62 -29.39 -10.40
C LEU A 224 6.46 -28.42 -10.19
N SER A 225 5.39 -28.87 -9.52
CA SER A 225 4.23 -28.02 -9.21
C SER A 225 4.63 -26.80 -8.37
N LEU A 226 5.42 -27.01 -7.31
CA LEU A 226 5.87 -25.90 -6.47
C LEU A 226 6.75 -24.91 -7.26
N LYS A 227 7.62 -25.42 -8.15
CA LYS A 227 8.47 -24.61 -9.02
C LYS A 227 7.66 -23.76 -9.99
N GLU A 228 6.61 -24.32 -10.59
CA GLU A 228 5.73 -23.59 -11.51
C GLU A 228 5.03 -22.43 -10.78
N THR A 229 4.43 -22.68 -9.61
CA THR A 229 3.78 -21.64 -8.80
C THR A 229 4.74 -20.57 -8.31
N LEU A 230 5.97 -20.93 -7.95
CA LEU A 230 6.96 -19.97 -7.43
C LEU A 230 7.75 -19.24 -8.51
N SER A 231 7.61 -19.62 -9.78
CA SER A 231 8.50 -19.20 -10.87
C SER A 231 8.68 -17.68 -10.98
N GLN A 232 7.62 -16.89 -10.76
CA GLN A 232 7.69 -15.43 -10.77
C GLN A 232 8.11 -14.84 -9.41
N CYS A 233 7.68 -15.44 -8.31
CA CYS A 233 7.92 -14.95 -6.96
C CYS A 233 9.38 -15.11 -6.51
N ILE A 234 10.04 -16.19 -6.91
CA ILE A 234 11.37 -16.58 -6.41
C ILE A 234 12.45 -15.52 -6.69
N ASN A 235 12.30 -14.76 -7.79
CA ASN A 235 13.24 -13.71 -8.20
C ASN A 235 13.08 -12.41 -7.39
N PHE A 236 12.04 -12.28 -6.59
CA PHE A 236 11.84 -11.09 -5.74
C PHE A 236 12.30 -11.32 -4.30
N ILE A 237 12.63 -12.56 -3.93
CA ILE A 237 13.10 -12.91 -2.58
C ILE A 237 14.62 -12.68 -2.51
N LYS A 238 15.05 -11.91 -1.51
CA LYS A 238 16.45 -11.53 -1.29
C LYS A 238 17.21 -12.65 -0.58
N PHE A 239 17.24 -13.87 -1.15
CA PHE A 239 17.95 -15.01 -0.54
C PHE A 239 19.33 -14.67 0.03
N PRO A 240 20.19 -13.86 -0.62
CA PRO A 240 21.49 -13.49 -0.06
C PRO A 240 21.46 -12.78 1.31
N SER A 241 20.33 -12.23 1.78
CA SER A 241 20.22 -11.60 3.10
C SER A 241 19.81 -12.56 4.22
N VAL A 242 19.52 -13.83 3.89
CA VAL A 242 19.24 -14.90 4.87
C VAL A 242 20.55 -15.36 5.51
N THR A 243 20.52 -15.84 6.75
CA THR A 243 21.73 -16.38 7.41
C THR A 243 22.09 -17.78 6.89
N SER A 244 23.35 -18.22 7.07
CA SER A 244 23.78 -19.57 6.65
C SER A 244 22.99 -20.69 7.33
N GLU A 245 22.61 -20.51 8.60
CA GLU A 245 21.80 -21.47 9.36
C GLU A 245 20.39 -21.59 8.78
N GLU A 246 19.73 -20.45 8.55
CA GLU A 246 18.41 -20.38 7.95
C GLU A 246 18.41 -20.92 6.52
N PHE A 247 19.42 -20.60 5.71
CA PHE A 247 19.58 -21.13 4.36
C PHE A 247 19.67 -22.66 4.39
N TYR A 248 20.52 -23.22 5.26
CA TYR A 248 20.70 -24.66 5.37
C TYR A 248 19.40 -25.36 5.81
N ALA A 249 18.68 -24.78 6.76
CA ALA A 249 17.47 -25.37 7.33
C ALA A 249 16.23 -25.23 6.42
N HIS A 250 16.03 -24.07 5.79
CA HIS A 250 14.77 -23.71 5.15
C HIS A 250 14.84 -23.49 3.64
N VAL A 251 16.01 -23.22 3.06
CA VAL A 251 16.16 -22.98 1.61
C VAL A 251 16.75 -24.20 0.91
N LYS A 252 17.86 -24.73 1.42
CA LYS A 252 18.58 -25.89 0.87
C LYS A 252 17.73 -27.14 0.61
N PRO A 253 16.76 -27.53 1.48
CA PRO A 253 15.90 -28.68 1.21
C PRO A 253 15.11 -28.58 -0.10
N PHE A 254 14.89 -27.36 -0.59
CA PHE A 254 14.12 -27.07 -1.80
C PHE A 254 15.00 -26.82 -3.03
N ARG A 255 16.30 -27.15 -3.01
CA ARG A 255 17.23 -26.88 -4.12
C ARG A 255 16.71 -27.20 -5.53
N GLN A 256 15.84 -28.20 -5.68
CA GLN A 256 15.29 -28.66 -6.96
C GLN A 256 14.37 -27.64 -7.65
N ILE A 257 13.77 -26.69 -6.91
CA ILE A 257 12.90 -25.68 -7.51
C ILE A 257 13.69 -24.53 -8.15
N PHE A 258 14.94 -24.33 -7.73
CA PHE A 258 15.75 -23.21 -8.17
C PHE A 258 16.38 -23.48 -9.54
N PRO A 259 16.61 -22.44 -10.36
CA PRO A 259 17.49 -22.56 -11.51
C PRO A 259 18.89 -23.04 -11.05
N PRO A 260 19.51 -24.04 -11.72
CA PRO A 260 20.78 -24.62 -11.27
C PRO A 260 21.88 -23.58 -11.02
N ASP A 261 22.11 -22.67 -11.98
CA ASP A 261 23.16 -21.65 -11.88
C ASP A 261 22.92 -20.70 -10.70
N PHE A 262 21.67 -20.26 -10.53
CA PHE A 262 21.27 -19.40 -9.41
C PHE A 262 21.50 -20.08 -8.06
N TYR A 263 21.15 -21.36 -7.95
CA TYR A 263 21.34 -22.11 -6.71
C TYR A 263 22.82 -22.32 -6.39
N GLU A 264 23.65 -22.60 -7.40
CA GLU A 264 25.10 -22.75 -7.21
C GLU A 264 25.78 -21.43 -6.81
N ASP A 265 25.29 -20.28 -7.27
CA ASP A 265 25.75 -18.97 -6.81
C ASP A 265 25.38 -18.71 -5.35
N LEU A 266 24.14 -19.00 -4.95
CA LEU A 266 23.71 -18.92 -3.55
C LEU A 266 24.53 -19.86 -2.67
N LEU A 267 24.68 -21.12 -3.08
CA LEU A 267 25.42 -22.14 -2.34
C LEU A 267 26.87 -21.71 -2.12
N TRP A 268 27.51 -21.16 -3.15
CA TRP A 268 28.87 -20.64 -3.05
C TRP A 268 29.00 -19.52 -2.02
N LYS A 269 28.08 -18.54 -2.05
CA LYS A 269 28.03 -17.44 -1.08
C LYS A 269 28.03 -17.98 0.36
N TYR A 270 27.17 -18.95 0.65
CA TYR A 270 26.99 -19.47 2.00
C TYR A 270 28.10 -20.42 2.48
N ILE A 271 28.81 -21.08 1.56
CA ILE A 271 29.93 -21.96 1.91
C ILE A 271 31.22 -21.16 2.11
N ASN A 272 31.45 -20.11 1.32
CA ASN A 272 32.75 -19.42 1.25
C ASN A 272 32.74 -18.00 1.82
N ASN A 273 31.76 -17.63 2.67
CA ASN A 273 31.70 -16.33 3.36
C ASN A 273 31.95 -15.12 2.44
N ASP A 274 31.25 -15.05 1.29
CA ASP A 274 31.39 -13.99 0.28
C ASP A 274 32.77 -13.91 -0.43
N GLU A 275 33.62 -14.96 -0.38
CA GLU A 275 34.81 -15.00 -1.23
C GLU A 275 34.43 -15.03 -2.74
N PRO A 276 35.12 -14.27 -3.61
CA PRO A 276 34.84 -14.26 -5.04
C PRO A 276 35.10 -15.64 -5.65
N LYS A 277 34.14 -16.15 -6.46
CA LYS A 277 34.28 -17.43 -7.19
C LYS A 277 35.57 -17.43 -8.02
N PRO A 278 36.50 -18.38 -7.81
CA PRO A 278 37.65 -18.54 -8.69
C PRO A 278 37.17 -19.15 -10.02
N HIS A 279 37.39 -18.40 -11.11
CA HIS A 279 37.04 -18.70 -12.51
C HIS A 279 35.57 -18.47 -12.92
N SER A 280 35.25 -17.23 -13.30
CA SER A 280 34.26 -16.94 -14.36
C SER A 280 34.92 -16.24 -15.54
N SER A 281 35.99 -16.85 -16.07
CA SER A 281 36.48 -16.51 -17.40
C SER A 281 35.63 -17.23 -18.45
N ASP A 282 34.42 -16.73 -18.70
CA ASP A 282 33.78 -16.92 -19.99
C ASP A 282 32.80 -15.77 -20.27
N THR A 283 33.30 -14.83 -21.07
CA THR A 283 32.50 -13.87 -21.82
C THR A 283 31.71 -14.59 -22.90
N THR A 284 30.71 -15.37 -22.51
CA THR A 284 29.50 -15.54 -23.30
C THR A 284 28.42 -14.69 -22.68
N LYS A 285 27.80 -13.82 -23.49
CA LYS A 285 26.68 -12.96 -23.11
C LYS A 285 25.50 -13.79 -22.59
N VAL A 286 25.58 -14.25 -21.35
CA VAL A 286 24.43 -14.64 -20.53
C VAL A 286 24.05 -13.37 -19.79
N LYS A 287 22.85 -12.86 -20.08
CA LYS A 287 22.30 -11.67 -19.42
C LYS A 287 22.44 -11.86 -17.92
N SER A 288 23.14 -10.94 -17.26
CA SER A 288 23.24 -10.93 -15.80
C SER A 288 21.83 -10.89 -15.19
N TYR A 289 21.67 -11.42 -13.99
CA TYR A 289 20.44 -11.29 -13.20
C TYR A 289 19.98 -9.81 -13.11
N SER A 290 20.92 -8.87 -13.08
CA SER A 290 20.64 -7.43 -13.17
C SER A 290 19.96 -7.04 -14.49
N ASP A 291 20.32 -7.68 -15.59
CA ASP A 291 19.87 -7.31 -16.94
C ASP A 291 18.49 -7.90 -17.23
N VAL A 292 18.19 -9.12 -16.74
CA VAL A 292 16.85 -9.72 -16.88
C VAL A 292 15.86 -9.06 -15.92
N ALA A 293 16.28 -8.75 -14.70
CA ALA A 293 15.48 -7.97 -13.75
C ALA A 293 15.23 -6.55 -14.28
N ALA A 294 16.26 -5.85 -14.78
CA ALA A 294 16.12 -4.51 -15.36
C ALA A 294 15.24 -4.49 -16.62
N GLN A 295 15.38 -5.48 -17.52
CA GLN A 295 14.55 -5.54 -18.74
C GLN A 295 13.07 -5.82 -18.42
N ASN A 296 12.79 -6.65 -17.42
CA ASN A 296 11.41 -6.93 -16.97
C ASN A 296 10.83 -5.77 -16.14
N ILE A 297 11.65 -5.04 -15.38
CA ILE A 297 11.27 -3.79 -14.70
C ILE A 297 10.91 -2.72 -15.73
N GLN A 298 11.71 -2.53 -16.79
CA GLN A 298 11.44 -1.56 -17.85
C GLN A 298 10.16 -1.88 -18.64
N ASN A 299 9.91 -3.17 -18.92
CA ASN A 299 8.72 -3.61 -19.66
C ASN A 299 7.43 -3.54 -18.81
N ILE A 300 7.52 -3.60 -17.48
CA ILE A 300 6.36 -3.53 -16.56
C ILE A 300 6.12 -2.10 -16.03
N GLN A 301 7.13 -1.23 -15.95
CA GLN A 301 6.92 0.21 -15.73
C GLN A 301 5.96 0.81 -16.78
N ASN A 302 5.99 0.29 -18.00
CA ASN A 302 5.04 0.65 -19.06
C ASN A 302 3.59 0.17 -18.81
N ILE A 303 3.38 -0.82 -17.94
CA ILE A 303 2.07 -1.35 -17.52
C ILE A 303 1.54 -0.57 -16.30
N TRP A 304 2.41 -0.13 -15.38
CA TRP A 304 2.04 0.81 -14.30
C TRP A 304 1.68 2.21 -14.86
N ASN A 305 2.12 2.52 -16.08
CA ASN A 305 1.80 3.75 -16.80
C ASN A 305 0.53 3.65 -17.66
N THR A 306 -0.22 2.53 -17.63
CA THR A 306 -1.57 2.50 -18.20
C THR A 306 -2.56 3.10 -17.20
N PRO A 307 -3.22 4.23 -17.54
CA PRO A 307 -4.10 4.92 -16.62
C PRO A 307 -5.44 4.19 -16.51
N ASN A 308 -5.83 3.77 -15.31
CA ASN A 308 -7.26 3.62 -15.01
C ASN A 308 -7.61 4.14 -13.59
N ILE A 309 -7.90 5.46 -13.58
CA ILE A 309 -9.05 6.14 -12.95
C ILE A 309 -9.19 5.98 -11.41
N ARG A 310 -9.05 6.97 -10.52
CA ARG A 310 -8.91 8.45 -10.54
C ARG A 310 -8.39 8.89 -9.17
N GLN A 311 -7.19 9.47 -9.08
CA GLN A 311 -6.87 10.55 -8.13
C GLN A 311 -5.87 11.50 -8.78
N ASN A 312 -6.35 12.24 -9.79
CA ASN A 312 -5.70 13.49 -10.19
C ASN A 312 -6.32 14.60 -9.34
N SER A 313 -5.76 14.84 -8.14
CA SER A 313 -5.51 16.24 -7.82
C SER A 313 -4.14 16.54 -8.42
N SER A 314 -4.10 17.25 -9.54
CA SER A 314 -2.83 17.69 -10.13
C SER A 314 -2.21 18.69 -9.16
N ILE A 315 -1.38 18.22 -8.23
CA ILE A 315 -0.64 19.09 -7.33
C ILE A 315 0.31 19.89 -8.20
N GLN A 316 -0.02 21.16 -8.37
CA GLN A 316 0.82 22.10 -9.08
C GLN A 316 1.85 22.67 -8.13
N ILE A 317 3.08 22.80 -8.62
CA ILE A 317 4.16 23.49 -7.92
C ILE A 317 4.70 24.59 -8.84
N ASP A 318 4.96 25.75 -8.25
CA ASP A 318 5.68 26.84 -8.90
C ASP A 318 7.16 26.73 -8.53
N SER A 319 7.87 25.85 -9.24
CA SER A 319 9.28 25.51 -9.00
C SER A 319 10.05 25.57 -10.31
N ASP A 320 11.22 26.21 -10.28
CA ASP A 320 12.16 26.19 -11.42
C ASP A 320 13.05 24.93 -11.41
N ILE A 321 13.06 24.18 -10.29
CA ILE A 321 13.90 23.00 -10.09
C ILE A 321 13.16 21.70 -10.41
N ILE A 322 11.90 21.56 -9.97
CA ILE A 322 11.11 20.34 -10.16
C ILE A 322 9.79 20.57 -10.90
N GLY A 323 9.40 19.60 -11.73
CA GLY A 323 8.09 19.57 -12.37
C GLY A 323 6.97 18.94 -11.52
N ASN A 324 5.72 19.03 -12.00
CA ASN A 324 4.53 18.50 -11.33
C ASN A 324 4.58 17.01 -11.00
N ASN A 325 5.28 16.19 -11.79
CA ASN A 325 5.43 14.75 -11.51
C ASN A 325 6.27 14.49 -10.25
N HIS A 326 7.36 15.25 -10.06
CA HIS A 326 8.14 15.22 -8.83
C HIS A 326 7.29 15.71 -7.65
N ALA A 327 6.53 16.80 -7.83
CA ALA A 327 5.66 17.35 -6.78
C ALA A 327 4.57 16.36 -6.35
N ALA A 328 3.95 15.64 -7.30
CA ALA A 328 2.98 14.60 -7.01
C ALA A 328 3.60 13.43 -6.22
N LEU A 329 4.81 13.01 -6.59
CA LEU A 329 5.55 11.95 -5.89
C LEU A 329 5.94 12.40 -4.46
N ILE A 330 6.49 13.60 -4.32
CA ILE A 330 6.87 14.16 -3.00
C ILE A 330 5.63 14.34 -2.12
N SER A 331 4.52 14.84 -2.67
CA SER A 331 3.25 14.94 -1.96
C SER A 331 2.78 13.58 -1.44
N ARG A 332 2.93 12.51 -2.23
CA ARG A 332 2.62 11.15 -1.79
C ARG A 332 3.51 10.72 -0.62
N TRP A 333 4.79 11.07 -0.61
CA TRP A 333 5.68 10.81 0.53
C TRP A 333 5.30 11.61 1.78
N ILE A 334 4.93 12.89 1.62
CA ILE A 334 4.45 13.75 2.71
C ILE A 334 3.16 13.18 3.29
N ARG A 335 2.20 12.78 2.45
CA ARG A 335 0.95 12.14 2.87
C ARG A 335 1.21 10.89 3.70
N ARG A 336 2.09 10.01 3.21
CA ARG A 336 2.51 8.78 3.90
C ARG A 336 3.21 9.06 5.23
N THR A 337 3.96 10.17 5.33
CA THR A 337 4.78 10.47 6.51
C THR A 337 4.00 11.23 7.58
N MET A 338 3.14 12.17 7.20
CA MET A 338 2.40 13.05 8.14
C MET A 338 0.99 12.56 8.46
N ASN A 339 0.49 11.54 7.74
CA ASN A 339 -0.91 11.14 7.73
C ASN A 339 -1.87 12.32 7.48
N LYS A 340 -1.48 13.24 6.58
CA LYS A 340 -2.22 14.45 6.21
C LYS A 340 -2.14 14.69 4.71
N SER A 341 -3.21 15.20 4.12
CA SER A 341 -3.25 15.47 2.68
C SER A 341 -2.43 16.72 2.35
N CYS A 342 -1.36 16.58 1.57
CA CYS A 342 -0.66 17.73 1.01
C CYS A 342 -1.53 18.43 -0.05
N LEU A 343 -2.06 19.59 0.32
CA LEU A 343 -2.93 20.44 -0.49
C LEU A 343 -2.15 21.28 -1.53
N GLY A 344 -0.85 21.49 -1.32
CA GLY A 344 0.01 22.22 -2.25
C GLY A 344 1.33 22.69 -1.65
N PHE A 345 2.09 23.45 -2.44
CA PHE A 345 3.39 23.99 -2.07
C PHE A 345 3.42 25.49 -2.32
N ASN A 346 3.79 26.27 -1.31
CA ASN A 346 3.92 27.72 -1.39
C ASN A 346 5.40 28.11 -1.32
N LEU A 347 5.97 28.67 -2.38
CA LEU A 347 7.39 29.03 -2.45
C LEU A 347 7.68 30.18 -1.46
N ILE A 348 8.58 29.94 -0.51
CA ILE A 348 8.96 30.94 0.51
C ILE A 348 10.41 31.43 0.36
N MET A 349 11.29 30.66 -0.29
CA MET A 349 12.67 31.07 -0.56
C MET A 349 13.14 30.52 -1.90
N ASN A 350 13.81 31.36 -2.70
CA ASN A 350 14.42 30.98 -3.97
C ASN A 350 15.83 31.60 -4.05
N SER A 351 16.85 30.76 -4.23
CA SER A 351 18.26 31.19 -4.22
C SER A 351 18.64 32.19 -5.32
N SER A 352 17.92 32.23 -6.45
CA SER A 352 18.17 33.21 -7.51
C SER A 352 17.78 34.64 -7.10
N ILE A 353 16.83 34.75 -6.17
CA ILE A 353 16.31 36.02 -5.63
C ILE A 353 16.98 36.33 -4.28
N ASP A 354 17.03 35.34 -3.40
CA ASP A 354 17.40 35.47 -1.99
C ASP A 354 18.87 35.12 -1.70
N GLY A 355 19.56 34.45 -2.64
CA GLY A 355 20.88 33.90 -2.43
C GLY A 355 20.91 32.73 -1.43
N PHE A 356 22.13 32.31 -1.06
CA PHE A 356 22.39 31.13 -0.21
C PHE A 356 22.68 31.47 1.27
N SER A 357 22.30 32.66 1.73
CA SER A 357 22.63 33.11 3.09
C SER A 357 21.82 32.37 4.17
N SER A 358 22.50 31.75 5.14
CA SER A 358 21.87 31.14 6.32
C SER A 358 21.11 32.15 7.18
N GLN A 359 21.48 33.43 7.13
CA GLN A 359 20.74 34.51 7.79
C GLN A 359 19.38 34.77 7.12
N ILE A 360 19.33 34.69 5.79
CA ILE A 360 18.08 34.88 5.04
C ILE A 360 17.16 33.67 5.24
N PHE A 361 17.72 32.46 5.20
CA PHE A 361 17.01 31.24 5.56
C PHE A 361 16.35 31.36 6.94
N GLY A 362 17.12 31.75 7.97
CA GLY A 362 16.57 31.92 9.31
C GLY A 362 15.42 32.93 9.37
N ARG A 363 15.55 34.09 8.71
CA ARG A 363 14.50 35.12 8.67
C ARG A 363 13.21 34.66 7.99
N LYS A 364 13.32 33.86 6.91
CA LYS A 364 12.15 33.44 6.12
C LYS A 364 11.52 32.13 6.61
N CYS A 365 12.31 31.21 7.17
CA CYS A 365 11.89 29.83 7.37
C CYS A 365 11.82 29.41 8.85
N ASP A 366 12.44 30.12 9.80
CA ASP A 366 12.57 29.62 11.18
C ASP A 366 11.23 29.31 11.87
N GLU A 367 10.18 30.05 11.55
CA GLU A 367 8.84 29.88 12.13
C GLU A 367 7.84 29.12 11.23
N ILE A 368 8.26 28.74 10.02
CA ILE A 368 7.41 28.03 9.04
C ILE A 368 7.50 26.52 9.25
N ARG A 369 6.35 25.84 9.16
CA ARG A 369 6.26 24.37 9.11
C ARG A 369 4.93 23.94 8.45
N PRO A 370 4.89 22.78 7.79
CA PRO A 370 6.02 21.97 7.33
C PRO A 370 6.77 22.68 6.20
N THR A 371 8.02 22.29 5.96
CA THR A 371 8.81 22.83 4.84
C THR A 371 9.40 21.73 3.97
N LEU A 372 9.45 21.98 2.67
CA LEU A 372 10.12 21.16 1.67
C LEU A 372 11.32 21.94 1.11
N VAL A 373 12.49 21.31 1.13
CA VAL A 373 13.79 21.82 0.67
C VAL A 373 14.13 21.11 -0.63
N ILE A 374 14.47 21.85 -1.69
CA ILE A 374 14.84 21.29 -3.00
C ILE A 374 16.04 22.06 -3.56
N LEU A 375 17.16 21.39 -3.86
CA LEU A 375 18.35 21.99 -4.45
C LEU A 375 18.89 21.18 -5.62
N THR A 376 19.65 21.84 -6.48
CA THR A 376 20.43 21.23 -7.56
C THR A 376 21.92 21.25 -7.24
N VAL A 377 22.64 20.25 -7.71
CA VAL A 377 24.10 20.15 -7.52
C VAL A 377 24.83 20.82 -8.69
N GLU A 378 25.80 21.68 -8.39
CA GLU A 378 26.59 22.38 -9.40
C GLU A 378 27.41 21.38 -10.25
N GLY A 379 27.27 21.47 -11.57
CA GLY A 379 27.97 20.60 -12.52
C GLY A 379 27.29 19.27 -12.82
N THR A 380 26.09 19.01 -12.27
CA THR A 380 25.30 17.81 -12.56
C THR A 380 23.82 18.15 -12.79
N ASN A 381 23.03 17.16 -13.22
CA ASN A 381 21.56 17.26 -13.30
C ASN A 381 20.87 16.78 -12.01
N GLU A 382 21.63 16.51 -10.96
CA GLU A 382 21.11 15.87 -9.75
C GLU A 382 20.31 16.87 -8.90
N ILE A 383 19.16 16.41 -8.42
CA ILE A 383 18.31 17.14 -7.47
C ILE A 383 18.39 16.44 -6.12
N LEU A 384 18.58 17.20 -5.05
CA LEU A 384 18.52 16.73 -3.66
C LEU A 384 17.44 17.48 -2.91
N GLY A 385 16.85 16.84 -1.91
CA GLY A 385 15.86 17.52 -1.10
C GLY A 385 15.57 16.86 0.23
N GLY A 386 14.78 17.56 1.04
CA GLY A 386 14.37 17.10 2.35
C GLY A 386 13.08 17.75 2.82
N PHE A 387 12.28 16.99 3.54
CA PHE A 387 11.04 17.46 4.14
C PHE A 387 11.22 17.54 5.65
N ASN A 388 10.96 18.70 6.23
CA ASN A 388 10.98 18.92 7.67
C ASN A 388 9.56 19.25 8.18
N PRO A 389 8.98 18.41 9.05
CA PRO A 389 7.64 18.63 9.62
C PRO A 389 7.63 19.67 10.75
N LEU A 390 8.80 20.03 11.28
CA LEU A 390 8.95 20.93 12.41
C LEU A 390 9.29 22.35 11.96
N ARG A 391 9.11 23.31 12.86
CA ARG A 391 9.76 24.62 12.71
C ARG A 391 11.28 24.44 12.77
N TRP A 392 12.04 25.26 12.06
CA TRP A 392 13.51 25.27 12.18
C TRP A 392 13.98 25.94 13.48
N GLY A 393 13.24 26.93 13.98
CA GLY A 393 13.42 27.57 15.28
C GLY A 393 14.53 28.63 15.34
N SER A 394 14.36 29.59 16.24
CA SER A 394 15.02 30.90 16.20
C SER A 394 16.16 31.12 17.21
N ARG A 395 16.52 30.15 18.07
CA ARG A 395 17.57 30.34 19.10
C ARG A 395 18.43 29.11 19.39
N GLY A 396 19.76 29.30 19.33
CA GLY A 396 20.78 28.34 19.79
C GLY A 396 21.04 27.18 18.85
N GLU A 397 22.15 26.47 19.08
CA GLU A 397 22.39 25.19 18.41
C GLU A 397 21.62 24.08 19.11
N CYS A 398 20.79 23.34 18.39
CA CYS A 398 20.01 22.26 18.97
C CYS A 398 19.65 21.18 17.96
N TRP A 399 19.39 19.99 18.49
CA TRP A 399 18.78 18.89 17.75
C TRP A 399 17.28 18.88 17.98
N LYS A 400 16.52 18.51 16.96
CA LYS A 400 15.08 18.30 17.06
C LYS A 400 14.72 16.87 16.71
N ASP A 401 13.78 16.35 17.50
CA ASP A 401 13.29 15.00 17.42
C ASP A 401 12.09 14.90 16.49
N THR A 402 12.18 14.02 15.48
CA THR A 402 11.03 13.65 14.66
C THR A 402 11.34 12.37 13.89
N ARG A 403 10.30 11.55 13.65
CA ARG A 403 10.35 10.43 12.70
C ARG A 403 9.78 10.81 11.33
N ASP A 404 9.13 11.98 11.27
CA ASP A 404 8.30 12.39 10.14
C ASP A 404 9.09 13.29 9.17
N SER A 405 10.42 13.22 9.23
CA SER A 405 11.35 13.87 8.32
C SER A 405 11.91 12.84 7.35
N PHE A 406 12.14 13.26 6.10
CA PHE A 406 12.79 12.44 5.10
C PHE A 406 13.67 13.29 4.18
N ILE A 407 14.66 12.66 3.56
CA ILE A 407 15.49 13.24 2.52
C ILE A 407 15.42 12.37 1.26
N PHE A 408 15.72 12.95 0.12
CA PHE A 408 15.62 12.28 -1.17
C PHE A 408 16.60 12.84 -2.19
N SER A 409 16.81 12.09 -3.26
CA SER A 409 17.55 12.52 -4.44
C SER A 409 16.91 12.01 -5.72
N PHE A 410 17.11 12.77 -6.80
CA PHE A 410 16.88 12.34 -8.18
C PHE A 410 18.23 12.45 -8.91
N PRO A 411 18.92 11.33 -9.21
CA PRO A 411 20.21 11.35 -9.88
C PRO A 411 20.17 12.08 -11.24
N ASP A 412 19.04 11.97 -11.95
CA ASP A 412 18.71 12.79 -13.10
C ASP A 412 17.43 13.58 -12.79
N GLY A 413 17.54 14.91 -12.68
CA GLY A 413 16.43 15.79 -12.33
C GLY A 413 15.30 15.85 -13.35
N GLN A 414 15.47 15.27 -14.54
CA GLN A 414 14.37 15.10 -15.50
C GLN A 414 13.56 13.82 -15.24
N ASP A 415 14.15 12.83 -14.56
CA ASP A 415 13.53 11.53 -14.27
C ASP A 415 13.09 11.42 -12.81
N HIS A 416 11.80 11.67 -12.59
CA HIS A 416 11.16 11.50 -11.29
C HIS A 416 11.01 10.02 -10.85
N THR A 417 11.20 9.04 -11.74
CA THR A 417 10.98 7.62 -11.43
C THR A 417 12.20 6.98 -10.79
N ASN A 418 13.40 7.35 -11.23
CA ASN A 418 14.66 6.95 -10.62
C ASN A 418 15.02 7.90 -9.47
N HIS A 419 14.71 7.49 -8.24
CA HIS A 419 14.90 8.32 -7.06
C HIS A 419 15.44 7.51 -5.88
N ARG A 420 16.05 8.20 -4.93
CA ARG A 420 16.37 7.64 -3.61
C ARG A 420 15.57 8.35 -2.57
N TYR A 421 15.14 7.62 -1.55
CA TYR A 421 14.31 8.12 -0.47
C TYR A 421 14.83 7.56 0.85
N SER A 422 15.03 8.41 1.84
CA SER A 422 15.62 8.03 3.13
C SER A 422 14.87 8.70 4.27
N ARG A 423 14.39 7.90 5.23
CA ARG A 423 13.76 8.40 6.46
C ARG A 423 14.76 8.47 7.60
N VAL A 424 14.41 9.24 8.63
CA VAL A 424 15.15 9.24 9.90
C VAL A 424 15.26 7.80 10.43
N ASN A 425 16.47 7.40 10.82
CA ASN A 425 16.68 6.11 11.46
C ASN A 425 15.95 6.10 12.82
N PRO A 426 15.08 5.11 13.12
CA PRO A 426 14.31 5.07 14.37
C PRO A 426 15.15 5.18 15.65
N VAL A 427 16.40 4.70 15.64
CA VAL A 427 17.30 4.82 16.82
C VAL A 427 17.98 6.19 16.93
N CYS A 428 17.89 7.01 15.88
CA CYS A 428 18.48 8.35 15.78
C CYS A 428 17.42 9.45 15.73
N GLU A 429 16.16 9.19 16.12
CA GLU A 429 15.05 10.14 16.01
C GLU A 429 15.35 11.52 16.63
N LYS A 430 16.12 11.53 17.74
CA LYS A 430 16.54 12.74 18.45
C LYS A 430 17.55 13.60 17.69
N LYS A 431 18.02 13.13 16.53
CA LYS A 431 19.02 13.77 15.66
C LYS A 431 18.49 13.97 14.24
N ALA A 432 17.17 14.08 14.07
CA ALA A 432 16.54 14.20 12.75
C ALA A 432 16.85 15.52 12.05
N ILE A 433 16.74 16.63 12.79
CA ILE A 433 16.99 17.99 12.30
C ILE A 433 17.99 18.66 13.22
N TYR A 434 19.03 19.26 12.64
CA TYR A 434 19.99 20.06 13.38
C TYR A 434 19.80 21.52 13.05
N ARG A 435 19.77 22.39 14.06
CA ARG A 435 19.81 23.84 13.87
C ARG A 435 21.15 24.35 14.40
N SER A 436 21.82 25.16 13.59
CA SER A 436 22.93 26.01 14.03
C SER A 436 22.82 27.36 13.35
N GLY A 437 23.11 28.44 14.07
CA GLY A 437 22.97 29.82 13.60
C GLY A 437 23.81 30.16 12.35
N SER A 438 24.82 29.34 12.05
CA SER A 438 25.68 29.48 10.86
C SER A 438 25.23 28.64 9.67
N ASN A 439 24.34 27.66 9.86
CA ASN A 439 23.89 26.74 8.81
C ASN A 439 22.52 27.14 8.25
N GLY A 440 22.28 26.79 6.99
CA GLY A 440 20.94 26.73 6.41
C GLY A 440 20.21 25.45 6.84
N PRO A 441 19.35 24.87 5.98
CA PRO A 441 18.70 23.59 6.23
C PRO A 441 19.72 22.49 6.54
N ASN A 442 19.44 21.73 7.59
CA ASN A 442 20.32 20.65 8.02
C ASN A 442 19.51 19.48 8.56
N PHE A 443 19.51 18.41 7.77
CA PHE A 443 18.93 17.12 8.05
C PHE A 443 20.04 16.21 8.58
N GLY A 444 19.84 15.65 9.76
CA GLY A 444 20.73 14.64 10.32
C GLY A 444 22.11 15.12 10.74
N GLY A 445 22.43 16.42 10.67
CA GLY A 445 23.78 16.93 10.97
C GLY A 445 24.83 16.60 9.92
N GLY A 446 24.41 16.11 8.74
CA GLY A 446 25.32 15.67 7.69
C GLY A 446 24.61 14.96 6.54
N ASP A 447 23.48 14.31 6.81
CA ASP A 447 22.71 13.56 5.80
C ASP A 447 22.28 14.44 4.63
N LEU A 448 21.86 15.68 4.91
CA LEU A 448 21.78 16.74 3.92
C LEU A 448 21.91 18.10 4.60
N THR A 449 22.97 18.85 4.31
CA THR A 449 23.22 20.18 4.88
C THR A 449 23.51 21.20 3.79
N LEU A 450 22.88 22.36 3.88
CA LEU A 450 23.13 23.52 3.04
C LEU A 450 23.72 24.69 3.85
N GLY A 451 24.76 25.33 3.32
CA GLY A 451 25.26 26.60 3.82
C GLY A 451 26.18 26.49 5.04
N ARG A 452 27.05 25.47 5.10
CA ARG A 452 28.09 25.42 6.14
C ARG A 452 29.11 26.52 5.84
N GLN A 453 29.25 27.49 6.73
CA GLN A 453 30.29 28.52 6.62
C GLN A 453 31.65 27.85 6.81
N THR A 454 32.30 27.44 5.71
CA THR A 454 33.65 26.89 5.74
C THR A 454 34.61 27.78 4.97
N SER A 455 35.89 27.72 5.31
CA SER A 455 36.97 28.38 4.56
C SER A 455 37.19 27.78 3.17
N LEU A 456 36.46 26.71 2.82
CA LEU A 456 36.52 25.97 1.57
C LEU A 456 35.26 26.31 0.75
N LYS A 457 35.40 26.51 -0.57
CA LYS A 457 34.31 26.88 -1.50
C LYS A 457 33.23 25.79 -1.72
N ARG A 458 33.05 24.85 -0.79
CA ARG A 458 32.11 23.73 -0.88
C ARG A 458 31.20 23.77 0.35
N ASP A 459 29.99 24.30 0.17
CA ASP A 459 29.12 24.77 1.25
C ASP A 459 28.01 23.79 1.62
N CYS A 460 27.94 22.63 0.95
CA CYS A 460 26.96 21.57 1.19
C CYS A 460 27.61 20.25 1.58
N ILE A 461 26.90 19.44 2.37
CA ILE A 461 27.32 18.09 2.81
C ILE A 461 26.16 17.12 2.62
N CYS A 462 26.45 15.93 2.13
CA CYS A 462 25.51 14.82 2.05
C CYS A 462 26.23 13.52 2.41
N VAL A 463 26.18 13.13 3.69
CA VAL A 463 26.82 11.94 4.24
C VAL A 463 25.82 11.25 5.16
N GLN A 464 25.55 9.97 4.91
CA GLN A 464 24.60 9.21 5.73
C GLN A 464 25.12 9.10 7.18
N THR A 465 24.33 9.62 8.13
CA THR A 465 24.64 9.55 9.56
C THR A 465 23.44 9.15 10.40
N ASN A 466 22.32 9.87 10.27
CA ASN A 466 21.13 9.69 11.12
C ASN A 466 19.88 9.30 10.31
N TYR A 467 19.96 9.26 8.99
CA TYR A 467 18.93 8.73 8.09
C TYR A 467 19.31 7.31 7.63
N LEU A 468 18.32 6.51 7.23
CA LEU A 468 18.46 5.05 7.04
C LEU A 468 19.43 4.68 5.93
N VAL A 469 19.35 5.36 4.79
CA VAL A 469 20.14 5.06 3.59
C VAL A 469 20.77 6.33 3.01
N PRO A 470 21.96 6.24 2.36
CA PRO A 470 22.54 7.38 1.67
C PRO A 470 21.70 7.78 0.45
N ILE A 471 21.60 9.08 0.19
CA ILE A 471 20.93 9.62 -1.00
C ILE A 471 21.92 10.03 -2.10
N ARG A 472 23.23 9.84 -1.90
CA ARG A 472 24.27 10.05 -2.93
C ARG A 472 25.32 8.96 -2.83
N ASP A 473 25.96 8.64 -3.95
CA ASP A 473 27.07 7.68 -4.01
C ASP A 473 28.38 8.29 -3.54
N ASP A 474 28.58 9.59 -3.82
CA ASP A 474 29.80 10.32 -3.46
C ASP A 474 29.67 10.95 -2.07
N PHE A 475 30.54 10.57 -1.15
CA PHE A 475 30.58 11.06 0.23
C PHE A 475 31.41 12.36 0.36
N GLU A 476 31.18 13.33 -0.53
CA GLU A 476 31.95 14.57 -0.58
C GLU A 476 31.12 15.84 -0.33
N TYR A 477 31.84 16.89 0.08
CA TYR A 477 31.33 18.25 0.04
C TYR A 477 31.02 18.65 -1.40
N PHE A 478 29.89 19.30 -1.60
CA PHE A 478 29.47 19.79 -2.92
C PHE A 478 28.99 21.24 -2.84
N ARG A 479 28.65 21.80 -4.00
CA ARG A 479 28.07 23.13 -4.12
C ARG A 479 26.69 23.03 -4.75
N ALA A 480 25.73 23.77 -4.20
CA ALA A 480 24.42 23.90 -4.81
C ALA A 480 24.46 24.98 -5.90
N SER A 481 23.88 24.70 -7.07
CA SER A 481 23.73 25.68 -8.16
C SER A 481 22.43 26.49 -8.00
N SER A 482 21.36 25.85 -7.54
CA SER A 482 20.10 26.50 -7.16
C SER A 482 19.48 25.80 -5.95
N TYR A 483 18.61 26.52 -5.24
CA TYR A 483 17.88 26.05 -4.07
C TYR A 483 16.54 26.76 -3.91
N GLU A 484 15.50 26.01 -3.55
CA GLU A 484 14.14 26.46 -3.26
C GLU A 484 13.61 25.86 -1.96
N ILE A 485 12.78 26.64 -1.26
CA ILE A 485 12.03 26.20 -0.08
C ILE A 485 10.56 26.49 -0.26
N PHE A 486 9.75 25.49 0.03
CA PHE A 486 8.31 25.60 0.05
C PHE A 486 7.78 25.41 1.47
N GLU A 487 6.82 26.24 1.86
CA GLU A 487 5.84 25.87 2.88
C GLU A 487 4.91 24.82 2.28
N VAL A 488 4.70 23.71 3.01
CA VAL A 488 3.79 22.65 2.57
C VAL A 488 2.42 22.92 3.17
N LEU A 489 1.41 23.06 2.31
CA LEU A 489 0.02 23.21 2.72
C LEU A 489 -0.52 21.80 3.00
N ILE A 490 -0.91 21.50 4.23
CA ILE A 490 -1.34 20.18 4.72
C ILE A 490 -2.72 20.18 5.36
#